data_AF-A0A820NPZ7-F1
#
_entry.id   AF-A0A820NPZ7-F1
#
_cell.length_a   1.000
_cell.length_b   1.000
_cell.length_c   1.000
_cell.angle_alpha   90.00
_cell.angle_beta   90.00
_cell.angle_gamma   90.00
#
_symmetry.space_group_name_H-M   'P 1'
#
loop_
_entity.id
_entity.type
_entity.pdbx_description
1 polymer ?
#
loop_
_entity_poly.entity_id
_entity_poly.type
_entity_poly.pdbx_seq_one_letter_code
_entity_poly.pdbx_strand_id
1 'polypeptide(L)'
;SNVVGIVGPGLSRESHVIAPFSEAVGIPVISYSATDPDLSDKYAYPNFHRTIVSDFVTAAALAKLFIQYNWTSCSIIYQNDAFGTGGANAISKAFNNSRLTVSQMIVFDIATSTIRGDLKSLLTNAATRMVVLWAESLYTALI
;
A
#
# COMPACT_ATOMS: atom_id res chain seq x y z
N SER A 1 -5.19 31.01 20.67
CA SER A 1 -5.41 30.50 19.31
C SER A 1 -5.85 29.05 19.42
N ASN A 2 -6.86 28.62 18.66
CA ASN A 2 -7.35 27.24 18.69
C ASN A 2 -6.92 26.52 17.41
N VAL A 3 -6.40 25.31 17.54
CA VAL A 3 -6.11 24.42 16.39
C VAL A 3 -7.44 23.93 15.84
N VAL A 4 -7.65 24.03 14.53
CA VAL A 4 -8.91 23.65 13.85
C VAL A 4 -8.79 22.39 13.01
N GLY A 5 -7.59 21.83 12.89
CA GLY A 5 -7.31 20.63 12.10
C GLY A 5 -5.82 20.39 11.95
N ILE A 6 -5.48 19.21 11.44
CA ILE A 6 -4.11 18.75 11.20
C ILE A 6 -3.96 18.47 9.70
N VAL A 7 -2.90 18.99 9.09
CA VAL A 7 -2.52 18.65 7.72
C VAL A 7 -1.34 17.69 7.76
N GLY A 8 -1.46 16.56 7.07
CA GLY A 8 -0.55 15.42 7.22
C GLY A 8 -1.01 14.44 8.30
N PRO A 9 -0.23 13.39 8.59
CA PRO A 9 1.07 13.09 8.00
C PRO A 9 0.97 12.51 6.59
N GLY A 10 2.11 12.44 5.89
CA GLY A 10 2.19 11.93 4.53
C GLY A 10 2.23 10.40 4.45
N LEU A 11 2.81 9.72 5.45
CA LEU A 11 2.95 8.26 5.43
C LEU A 11 1.71 7.60 6.01
N SER A 12 1.29 6.46 5.43
CA SER A 12 0.12 5.74 5.93
C SER A 12 0.35 5.23 7.37
N ARG A 13 1.55 4.71 7.67
CA ARG A 13 1.90 4.23 9.02
C ARG A 13 1.70 5.32 10.09
N GLU A 14 2.05 6.56 9.78
CA GLU A 14 1.90 7.71 10.68
C GLU A 14 0.44 8.16 10.74
N SER A 15 -0.27 8.05 9.61
CA SER A 15 -1.69 8.42 9.51
C SER A 15 -2.57 7.53 10.38
N HIS A 16 -2.28 6.23 10.46
CA HIS A 16 -2.95 5.32 11.39
C HIS A 16 -2.70 5.68 12.86
N VAL A 17 -1.57 6.30 13.19
CA VAL A 17 -1.26 6.74 14.56
C VAL A 17 -2.01 8.02 14.90
N ILE A 18 -2.09 8.99 13.97
CA ILE A 18 -2.76 10.28 14.26
C ILE A 18 -4.29 10.21 14.16
N ALA A 19 -4.84 9.31 13.34
CA ALA A 19 -6.28 9.28 13.07
C ALA A 19 -7.11 9.04 14.36
N PRO A 20 -6.77 8.08 15.25
CA PRO A 20 -7.48 7.91 16.52
C PRO A 20 -7.33 9.12 17.47
N PHE A 21 -6.16 9.78 17.45
CA PHE A 21 -5.98 11.00 18.23
C PHE A 21 -6.92 12.12 17.76
N SER A 22 -7.05 12.29 16.45
CA SER A 22 -7.94 13.31 15.84
C SER A 22 -9.42 13.09 16.19
N GLU A 23 -9.82 11.85 16.36
CA GLU A 23 -11.14 11.48 16.86
C GLU A 23 -11.30 11.90 18.33
N ALA A 24 -10.34 11.53 19.18
CA ALA A 24 -10.37 11.84 20.61
C ALA A 24 -10.42 13.36 20.91
N VAL A 25 -9.76 14.18 20.09
CA VAL A 25 -9.76 15.65 20.26
C VAL A 25 -10.79 16.37 19.39
N GLY A 26 -11.53 15.65 18.53
CA GLY A 26 -12.62 16.21 17.73
C GLY A 26 -12.21 17.19 16.64
N ILE A 27 -11.03 17.02 16.05
CA ILE A 27 -10.55 17.86 14.92
C ILE A 27 -10.24 17.00 13.69
N PRO A 28 -10.44 17.50 12.46
CA PRO A 28 -10.13 16.75 11.26
C PRO A 28 -8.62 16.61 11.02
N VAL A 29 -8.23 15.49 10.43
CA VAL A 29 -6.91 15.27 9.83
C VAL A 29 -7.07 15.18 8.32
N ILE A 30 -6.20 15.87 7.56
CA ILE A 30 -6.17 15.77 6.09
C ILE A 30 -4.76 15.37 5.64
N SER A 31 -4.57 14.10 5.28
CA SER A 31 -3.31 13.64 4.69
C SER A 31 -3.20 14.04 3.21
N TYR A 32 -2.00 14.43 2.79
CA TYR A 32 -1.70 14.74 1.39
C TYR A 32 -1.09 13.56 0.62
N SER A 33 -0.77 12.43 1.27
CA SER A 33 -0.04 11.33 0.63
C SER A 33 -0.33 9.92 1.17
N ALA A 34 -1.09 9.75 2.26
CA ALA A 34 -1.38 8.43 2.80
C ALA A 34 -2.46 7.71 1.98
N THR A 35 -2.08 6.62 1.34
CA THR A 35 -2.94 5.93 0.36
C THR A 35 -3.49 4.58 0.84
N ASP A 36 -3.09 4.14 2.04
CA ASP A 36 -3.54 2.85 2.59
C ASP A 36 -5.08 2.73 2.54
N PRO A 37 -5.63 1.58 2.09
CA PRO A 37 -7.06 1.40 1.97
C PRO A 37 -7.84 1.46 3.29
N ASP A 38 -7.28 0.98 4.40
CA ASP A 38 -7.97 0.86 5.69
C ASP A 38 -8.28 2.25 6.28
N LEU A 39 -7.47 3.27 5.98
CA LEU A 39 -7.75 4.68 6.30
C LEU A 39 -9.05 5.22 5.68
N SER A 40 -9.69 4.47 4.78
CA SER A 40 -10.99 4.83 4.19
C SER A 40 -12.18 4.40 5.05
N ASP A 41 -11.97 3.56 6.07
CA ASP A 41 -13.04 3.12 6.97
C ASP A 41 -13.51 4.29 7.84
N LYS A 42 -14.73 4.77 7.59
CA LYS A 42 -15.33 5.89 8.31
C LYS A 42 -15.92 5.52 9.66
N TYR A 43 -16.08 4.24 9.94
CA TYR A 43 -16.40 3.77 11.28
C TYR A 43 -15.15 3.76 12.16
N ALA A 44 -13.99 3.36 11.61
CA ALA A 44 -12.72 3.36 12.34
C ALA A 44 -12.03 4.73 12.38
N TYR A 45 -12.16 5.54 11.33
CA TYR A 45 -11.46 6.82 11.16
C TYR A 45 -12.42 7.94 10.70
N PRO A 46 -13.41 8.33 11.52
CA PRO A 46 -14.43 9.30 11.12
C PRO A 46 -13.86 10.68 10.72
N ASN A 47 -12.83 11.15 11.44
CA ASN A 47 -12.20 12.46 11.25
C ASN A 47 -11.00 12.45 10.30
N PHE A 48 -10.62 11.29 9.74
CA PHE A 48 -9.50 11.21 8.81
C PHE A 48 -9.96 11.46 7.38
N HIS A 49 -9.29 12.36 6.67
CA HIS A 49 -9.51 12.64 5.26
C HIS A 49 -8.17 12.66 4.52
N ARG A 50 -8.24 12.63 3.19
CA ARG A 50 -7.06 12.76 2.33
C ARG A 50 -7.41 13.42 1.01
N THR A 51 -6.41 14.06 0.38
CA THR A 51 -6.53 14.68 -0.95
C THR A 51 -6.10 13.77 -2.09
N ILE A 52 -5.60 12.57 -1.77
CA ILE A 52 -5.16 11.55 -2.73
C ILE A 52 -6.11 10.34 -2.72
N VAL A 53 -6.10 9.55 -3.79
CA VAL A 53 -6.90 8.32 -3.90
C VAL A 53 -6.33 7.19 -3.04
N SER A 54 -7.21 6.25 -2.68
CA SER A 54 -6.81 4.98 -2.06
C SER A 54 -6.01 4.10 -3.01
N ASP A 55 -5.10 3.29 -2.46
CA ASP A 55 -4.44 2.20 -3.18
C ASP A 55 -5.40 1.14 -3.71
N PHE A 56 -6.63 1.06 -3.20
CA PHE A 56 -7.70 0.26 -3.81
C PHE A 56 -7.94 0.65 -5.28
N VAL A 57 -7.89 1.94 -5.60
CA VAL A 57 -8.08 2.45 -6.96
C VAL A 57 -6.87 2.12 -7.82
N THR A 58 -5.66 2.32 -7.29
CA THR A 58 -4.40 2.02 -7.99
C THR A 58 -4.26 0.52 -8.27
N ALA A 59 -4.62 -0.34 -7.32
CA ALA A 59 -4.64 -1.79 -7.48
C ALA A 59 -5.58 -2.24 -8.61
N ALA A 60 -6.78 -1.65 -8.70
CA ALA A 60 -7.70 -1.92 -9.79
C ALA A 60 -7.15 -1.45 -11.15
N ALA A 61 -6.45 -0.31 -11.20
CA ALA A 61 -5.78 0.16 -12.40
C ALA A 61 -4.64 -0.79 -12.82
N LEU A 62 -3.86 -1.30 -11.87
CA LEU A 62 -2.80 -2.27 -12.13
C LEU A 62 -3.35 -3.58 -12.71
N ALA A 63 -4.46 -4.11 -12.19
CA ALA A 63 -5.10 -5.29 -12.75
C ALA A 63 -5.57 -5.05 -14.20
N LYS A 64 -6.13 -3.87 -14.50
CA LYS A 64 -6.49 -3.48 -15.88
C LYS A 64 -5.29 -3.41 -16.81
N LEU A 65 -4.15 -2.89 -16.33
CA LEU A 65 -2.90 -2.86 -17.08
C LEU A 65 -2.45 -4.28 -17.47
N PHE A 66 -2.48 -5.21 -16.51
CA PHE A 66 -2.13 -6.61 -16.76
C PHE A 66 -3.01 -7.25 -17.83
N ILE A 67 -4.33 -7.04 -17.77
CA ILE A 67 -5.27 -7.50 -18.79
C ILE A 67 -4.92 -6.91 -20.17
N GLN A 68 -4.68 -5.60 -20.24
CA GLN A 68 -4.39 -4.90 -21.50
C GLN A 68 -3.16 -5.47 -22.21
N TYR A 69 -2.14 -5.89 -21.45
CA TYR A 69 -0.89 -6.43 -21.99
C TYR A 69 -0.81 -7.97 -21.97
N ASN A 70 -1.93 -8.65 -21.68
CA ASN A 70 -2.00 -10.12 -21.57
C ASN A 70 -1.00 -10.72 -20.58
N TRP A 71 -0.69 -10.00 -19.49
CA TRP A 71 0.09 -10.53 -18.38
C TRP A 71 -0.85 -11.22 -17.40
N THR A 72 -0.54 -12.46 -17.04
CA THR A 72 -1.43 -13.30 -16.23
C THR A 72 -1.00 -13.45 -14.78
N SER A 73 0.26 -13.13 -14.46
CA SER A 73 0.82 -13.33 -13.12
C SER A 73 1.85 -12.27 -12.75
N CYS A 74 1.93 -11.94 -11.46
CA CYS A 74 3.00 -11.15 -10.87
C CYS A 74 3.50 -11.75 -9.54
N SER A 75 4.67 -11.32 -9.12
CA SER A 75 5.13 -11.42 -7.74
C SER A 75 5.15 -10.03 -7.14
N ILE A 76 4.92 -9.91 -5.83
CA ILE A 76 4.87 -8.62 -5.13
C ILE A 76 6.04 -8.54 -4.16
N ILE A 77 6.79 -7.44 -4.19
CA ILE A 77 7.70 -7.05 -3.11
C ILE A 77 7.08 -5.85 -2.42
N TYR A 78 6.87 -5.93 -1.11
CA TYR A 78 6.20 -4.86 -0.37
C TYR A 78 6.88 -4.62 0.98
N GLN A 79 6.83 -3.37 1.46
CA GLN A 79 7.40 -3.02 2.75
C GLN A 79 6.53 -3.50 3.94
N ASN A 80 7.13 -3.81 5.08
CA ASN A 80 6.45 -4.38 6.26
C ASN A 80 5.76 -3.35 7.17
N ASP A 81 4.99 -2.43 6.60
CA ASP A 81 4.15 -1.50 7.36
C ASP A 81 2.72 -1.42 6.81
N ALA A 82 1.92 -0.47 7.31
CA ALA A 82 0.56 -0.26 6.87
C ALA A 82 0.47 -0.02 5.35
N PHE A 83 1.24 0.93 4.81
CA PHE A 83 1.23 1.24 3.38
C PHE A 83 1.58 0.02 2.51
N GLY A 84 2.68 -0.66 2.85
CA GLY A 84 3.12 -1.82 2.10
C GLY A 84 2.11 -2.98 2.16
N THR A 85 1.62 -3.30 3.36
CA THR A 85 0.72 -4.42 3.59
C THR A 85 -0.66 -4.17 2.97
N GLY A 86 -1.25 -2.99 3.18
CA GLY A 86 -2.56 -2.65 2.64
C GLY A 86 -2.55 -2.56 1.12
N GLY A 87 -1.51 -1.97 0.53
CA GLY A 87 -1.33 -1.95 -0.92
C GLY A 87 -1.16 -3.34 -1.53
N ALA A 88 -0.32 -4.19 -0.94
CA ALA A 88 -0.11 -5.56 -1.40
C ALA A 88 -1.40 -6.40 -1.31
N ASN A 89 -2.20 -6.24 -0.25
CA ASN A 89 -3.50 -6.86 -0.11
C ASN A 89 -4.51 -6.35 -1.14
N ALA A 90 -4.54 -5.04 -1.41
CA ALA A 90 -5.39 -4.44 -2.42
C ALA A 90 -5.09 -4.98 -3.82
N ILE A 91 -3.81 -5.10 -4.18
CA ILE A 91 -3.35 -5.69 -5.44
C ILE A 91 -3.80 -7.15 -5.53
N SER A 92 -3.52 -7.96 -4.52
CA SER A 92 -3.93 -9.38 -4.50
C SER A 92 -5.43 -9.55 -4.69
N LYS A 93 -6.24 -8.71 -4.03
CA LYS A 93 -7.71 -8.71 -4.21
C LYS A 93 -8.12 -8.30 -5.63
N ALA A 94 -7.54 -7.24 -6.17
CA ALA A 94 -7.85 -6.77 -7.53
C ALA A 94 -7.47 -7.80 -8.60
N PHE A 95 -6.33 -8.47 -8.41
CA PHE A 95 -5.84 -9.53 -9.30
C PHE A 95 -6.76 -10.75 -9.25
N ASN A 96 -7.12 -11.22 -8.06
CA ASN A 96 -8.04 -12.34 -7.90
C ASN A 96 -9.41 -12.07 -8.57
N ASN A 97 -9.98 -10.89 -8.33
CA ASN A 97 -11.23 -10.46 -8.97
C ASN A 97 -11.15 -10.41 -10.51
N SER A 98 -9.93 -10.26 -11.03
CA SER A 98 -9.64 -10.16 -12.47
C SER A 98 -9.14 -11.47 -13.08
N ARG A 99 -9.12 -12.58 -12.32
CA ARG A 99 -8.54 -13.88 -12.72
C ARG A 99 -7.05 -13.80 -13.07
N LEU A 100 -6.33 -12.90 -12.40
CA LEU A 100 -4.88 -12.78 -12.44
C LEU A 100 -4.27 -13.41 -11.18
N THR A 101 -3.02 -13.88 -11.28
CA THR A 101 -2.36 -14.60 -10.20
C THR A 101 -1.28 -13.76 -9.53
N VAL A 102 -1.29 -13.71 -8.20
CA VAL A 102 -0.11 -13.31 -7.42
C VAL A 102 0.62 -14.58 -7.01
N SER A 103 1.77 -14.85 -7.62
CA SER A 103 2.49 -16.12 -7.47
C SER A 103 3.25 -16.19 -6.15
N GLN A 104 3.86 -15.06 -5.75
CA GLN A 104 4.65 -14.95 -4.53
C GLN A 104 4.56 -13.52 -4.00
N MET A 105 4.67 -13.39 -2.67
CA MET A 105 4.79 -12.11 -1.99
C MET A 105 6.01 -12.16 -1.08
N ILE A 106 6.90 -11.18 -1.23
CA ILE A 106 8.12 -11.05 -0.43
C ILE A 106 8.10 -9.73 0.32
N VAL A 107 8.55 -9.79 1.56
CA VAL A 107 8.56 -8.64 2.45
C VAL A 107 9.91 -7.94 2.38
N PHE A 108 9.91 -6.63 2.22
CA PHE A 108 11.03 -5.76 2.55
C PHE A 108 10.86 -5.24 3.97
N ASP A 109 11.83 -5.50 4.83
CA ASP A 109 11.85 -4.99 6.20
C ASP A 109 12.47 -3.60 6.25
N ILE A 110 11.67 -2.60 6.56
CA ILE A 110 12.10 -1.20 6.64
C ILE A 110 13.04 -0.93 7.81
N ALA A 111 12.98 -1.71 8.89
CA ALA A 111 13.79 -1.50 10.08
C ALA A 111 15.21 -2.03 9.89
N THR A 112 15.34 -3.19 9.21
CA THR A 112 16.65 -3.79 8.90
C THR A 112 17.14 -3.44 7.51
N SER A 113 16.32 -2.82 6.67
CA SER A 113 16.60 -2.56 5.25
C SER A 113 16.99 -3.84 4.48
N THR A 114 16.28 -4.95 4.76
CA THR A 114 16.57 -6.25 4.15
C THR A 114 15.33 -6.90 3.59
N ILE A 115 15.52 -7.65 2.51
CA ILE A 115 14.47 -8.51 1.95
C ILE A 115 14.36 -9.77 2.81
N ARG A 116 13.17 -10.02 3.35
CA ARG A 116 12.80 -11.24 4.07
C ARG A 116 12.07 -12.18 3.10
N GLY A 117 12.82 -13.14 2.56
CA GLY A 117 12.31 -14.14 1.62
C GLY A 117 13.39 -14.58 0.63
N ASP A 118 13.05 -15.54 -0.22
CA ASP A 118 13.96 -16.01 -1.26
C ASP A 118 13.77 -15.19 -2.54
N LEU A 119 14.45 -14.04 -2.60
CA LEU A 119 14.46 -13.18 -3.78
C LEU A 119 14.95 -13.91 -5.03
N LYS A 120 15.92 -14.82 -4.86
CA LYS A 120 16.44 -15.60 -5.99
C LYS A 120 15.34 -16.49 -6.56
N SER A 121 14.56 -17.16 -5.72
CA SER A 121 13.41 -17.94 -6.19
C SER A 121 12.38 -17.07 -6.90
N LEU A 122 12.11 -15.85 -6.40
CA LEU A 122 11.15 -14.94 -7.01
C LEU A 122 11.58 -14.51 -8.41
N LEU A 123 12.86 -14.15 -8.56
CA LEU A 123 13.42 -13.69 -9.83
C LEU A 123 13.70 -14.83 -10.82
N THR A 124 13.87 -16.06 -10.34
CA THR A 124 14.13 -17.23 -11.20
C THR A 124 12.87 -18.06 -11.48
N ASN A 125 11.73 -17.73 -10.87
CA ASN A 125 10.46 -18.41 -11.11
C ASN A 125 9.97 -18.14 -12.55
N ALA A 126 10.11 -19.14 -13.41
CA ALA A 126 9.72 -19.07 -14.82
C ALA A 126 8.21 -18.77 -15.03
N ALA A 127 7.36 -19.00 -14.02
CA ALA A 127 5.92 -18.75 -14.10
C ALA A 127 5.55 -17.26 -14.03
N THR A 128 6.49 -16.37 -13.67
CA THR A 128 6.20 -14.96 -13.45
C THR A 128 7.33 -14.07 -13.96
N ARG A 129 7.01 -13.20 -14.93
CA ARG A 129 7.98 -12.23 -15.50
C ARG A 129 7.81 -10.82 -14.96
N MET A 130 6.76 -10.58 -14.19
CA MET A 130 6.40 -9.27 -13.66
C MET A 130 6.59 -9.22 -12.15
N VAL A 131 7.36 -8.25 -11.69
CA VAL A 131 7.49 -7.94 -10.25
C VAL A 131 6.82 -6.59 -10.01
N VAL A 132 5.86 -6.57 -9.08
CA VAL A 132 5.24 -5.34 -8.59
C VAL A 132 5.95 -4.94 -7.31
N LEU A 133 6.63 -3.81 -7.35
CA LEU A 133 7.27 -3.22 -6.19
C LEU A 133 6.31 -2.23 -5.52
N TRP A 134 6.02 -2.46 -4.24
CA TRP A 134 5.12 -1.62 -3.44
C TRP A 134 5.81 -1.15 -2.15
N ALA A 135 6.65 -0.14 -2.29
CA ALA A 135 7.41 0.45 -1.20
C ALA A 135 7.52 1.97 -1.39
N GLU A 136 7.73 2.71 -0.30
CA GLU A 136 7.98 4.14 -0.35
C GLU A 136 9.29 4.43 -1.10
N SER A 137 9.34 5.57 -1.78
CA SER A 137 10.48 5.94 -2.66
C SER A 137 11.83 6.00 -1.94
N LEU A 138 11.85 6.16 -0.62
CA LEU A 138 13.10 6.15 0.15
C LEU A 138 13.71 4.74 0.27
N TYR A 139 12.91 3.68 0.10
CA TYR A 139 13.36 2.30 0.17
C TYR A 139 13.59 1.67 -1.21
N THR A 140 13.09 2.28 -2.29
CA THR A 140 13.20 1.69 -3.64
C THR A 140 14.63 1.53 -4.12
N ALA A 141 15.59 2.32 -3.61
CA ALA A 141 17.01 2.16 -3.93
C ALA A 141 17.69 1.00 -3.18
N LEU A 142 17.03 0.43 -2.17
CA LEU A 142 17.53 -0.65 -1.30
C LEU A 142 16.95 -2.01 -1.67
N ILE A 143 16.01 -2.05 -2.62
CA ILE A 143 15.31 -3.24 -3.12
C ILE A 143 15.81 -3.55 -4.53
#